data_AF-A0A8I6TKS5-F1
#
_entry.id   AF-A0A8I6TKS5-F1
#
_cell.length_a   1.000
_cell.length_b   1.000
_cell.length_c   1.000
_cell.angle_alpha   90.00
_cell.angle_beta   90.00
_cell.angle_gamma   90.00
#
_symmetry.space_group_name_H-M   'P 1'
#
loop_
_entity.id
_entity.type
_entity.pdbx_description
1 polymer ?
#
loop_
_entity_poly.entity_id
_entity_poly.type
_entity_poly.pdbx_seq_one_letter_code
_entity_poly.pdbx_strand_id
1 'polypeptide(L)'
;MRTLVFVLFTFAFACCEPHYSIDEHVDRLLPIVNNFIGVMGWQNVTLPDYGLPSTPVFIGVSMADMATIERTGPCEMWAEGIHSLNLKFTIGLGTMKADIEYVPVMGGPVTLLMEGASAIVGVKFVKENPKKIDCDTKWDYINIQTLGNVTVHTSNKLYDGKILPDTWTNALISYYNRILNLKGEFSISNLDSLFNICNIPDNSTPMN
;
A
#
# COMPACT_ATOMS: atom_id res chain seq x y z
N MET A 1 -6.93 -15.00 36.18
CA MET A 1 -7.60 -15.66 35.04
C MET A 1 -7.54 -14.90 33.71
N ARG A 2 -7.38 -13.56 33.66
CA ARG A 2 -7.42 -12.77 32.41
C ARG A 2 -6.09 -12.63 31.65
N THR A 3 -4.95 -12.77 32.32
CA THR A 3 -3.62 -12.84 31.68
C THR A 3 -3.38 -14.18 30.98
N LEU A 4 -4.11 -15.23 31.39
CA LEU A 4 -3.99 -16.57 30.83
C LEU A 4 -4.57 -16.65 29.41
N VAL A 5 -5.63 -15.88 29.10
CA VAL A 5 -6.30 -15.90 27.78
C VAL A 5 -5.44 -15.27 26.69
N PHE A 6 -4.73 -14.17 26.98
CA PHE A 6 -3.82 -13.55 26.00
C PHE A 6 -2.53 -14.35 25.82
N VAL A 7 -2.01 -14.95 26.90
CA VAL A 7 -0.91 -15.93 26.80
C VAL A 7 -1.35 -17.17 26.02
N LEU A 8 -2.61 -17.62 26.19
CA LEU A 8 -3.23 -18.67 25.38
C LEU A 8 -3.46 -18.24 23.93
N PHE A 9 -3.66 -16.96 23.61
CA PHE A 9 -3.62 -16.50 22.21
C PHE A 9 -2.20 -16.63 21.63
N THR A 10 -1.15 -16.25 22.36
CA THR A 10 0.23 -16.51 21.91
C THR A 10 0.62 -18.00 21.91
N PHE A 11 0.06 -18.84 22.80
CA PHE A 11 0.37 -20.27 22.90
C PHE A 11 -0.50 -21.16 22.00
N ALA A 12 -1.76 -20.83 21.74
CA ALA A 12 -2.61 -21.54 20.77
C ALA A 12 -2.12 -21.32 19.33
N PHE A 13 -1.50 -20.16 19.05
CA PHE A 13 -0.77 -19.92 17.81
C PHE A 13 0.57 -20.69 17.73
N ALA A 14 1.15 -21.10 18.87
CA ALA A 14 2.43 -21.81 18.92
C ALA A 14 2.28 -23.35 19.06
N CYS A 15 1.14 -23.85 19.52
CA CYS A 15 0.94 -25.26 19.83
C CYS A 15 -0.51 -25.70 19.50
N CYS A 16 -0.66 -26.38 18.36
CA CYS A 16 -1.72 -27.38 18.11
C CYS A 16 -3.13 -26.93 17.66
N GLU A 17 -3.25 -25.96 16.75
CA GLU A 17 -4.38 -25.93 15.79
C GLU A 17 -3.83 -25.87 14.34
N PRO A 18 -4.51 -26.47 13.36
CA PRO A 18 -4.01 -26.56 11.99
C PRO A 18 -4.02 -25.16 11.36
N HIS A 19 -2.86 -24.51 11.40
CA HIS A 19 -2.46 -23.36 10.60
C HIS A 19 -3.45 -22.19 10.57
N TYR A 20 -3.44 -21.33 11.59
CA TYR A 20 -3.88 -19.95 11.39
C TYR A 20 -3.00 -19.32 10.31
N SER A 21 -3.46 -19.36 9.07
CA SER A 21 -2.77 -18.80 7.93
C SER A 21 -3.09 -17.32 7.87
N ILE A 22 -2.17 -16.51 8.39
CA ILE A 22 -2.24 -15.05 8.26
C ILE A 22 -2.28 -14.61 6.80
N ASP A 23 -1.64 -15.40 5.93
CA ASP A 23 -1.69 -15.27 4.49
C ASP A 23 -3.13 -15.37 3.97
N GLU A 24 -3.91 -16.37 4.40
CA GLU A 24 -5.32 -16.51 4.00
C GLU A 24 -6.19 -15.34 4.48
N HIS A 25 -5.89 -14.79 5.66
CA HIS A 25 -6.62 -13.63 6.17
C HIS A 25 -6.32 -12.38 5.34
N VAL A 26 -5.05 -12.14 5.01
CA VAL A 26 -4.67 -11.02 4.13
C VAL A 26 -5.28 -11.20 2.74
N ASP A 27 -5.29 -12.41 2.20
CA ASP A 27 -5.91 -12.71 0.90
C ASP A 27 -7.42 -12.43 0.89
N ARG A 28 -8.12 -12.62 2.02
CA ARG A 28 -9.54 -12.26 2.16
C ARG A 28 -9.76 -10.75 2.34
N LEU A 29 -8.80 -10.04 2.94
CA LEU A 29 -8.86 -8.60 3.15
C LEU A 29 -8.64 -7.82 1.85
N LEU A 30 -7.74 -8.27 0.97
CA LEU A 30 -7.35 -7.54 -0.24
C LEU A 30 -8.52 -7.20 -1.19
N PRO A 31 -9.48 -8.08 -1.48
CA PRO A 31 -10.66 -7.73 -2.28
C PRO A 31 -11.50 -6.61 -1.65
N ILE A 32 -11.61 -6.56 -0.32
CA ILE A 32 -12.34 -5.53 0.41
C ILE A 32 -11.59 -4.20 0.30
N VAL A 33 -10.27 -4.22 0.42
CA VAL A 33 -9.40 -3.05 0.22
C VAL A 33 -9.51 -2.54 -1.22
N ASN A 34 -9.46 -3.41 -2.22
CA ASN A 34 -9.61 -3.04 -3.64
C ASN A 34 -10.98 -2.39 -3.91
N ASN A 35 -12.05 -2.96 -3.36
CA ASN A 35 -13.39 -2.37 -3.46
C ASN A 35 -13.46 -0.99 -2.77
N PHE A 36 -12.85 -0.86 -1.59
CA PHE A 36 -12.77 0.42 -0.88
C PHE A 36 -12.03 1.49 -1.68
N ILE A 37 -10.87 1.17 -2.25
CA ILE A 37 -10.09 2.06 -3.13
C ILE A 37 -10.92 2.48 -4.35
N GLY A 38 -11.64 1.54 -4.95
CA GLY A 38 -12.56 1.80 -6.07
C GLY A 38 -13.69 2.77 -5.70
N VAL A 39 -14.38 2.54 -4.57
CA VAL A 39 -15.49 3.38 -4.09
C VAL A 39 -15.02 4.79 -3.70
N MET A 40 -13.83 4.90 -3.10
CA MET A 40 -13.24 6.19 -2.72
C MET A 40 -12.77 7.02 -3.92
N GLY A 41 -12.88 6.51 -5.14
CA GLY A 41 -12.53 7.25 -6.35
C GLY A 41 -11.03 7.51 -6.47
N TRP A 42 -10.18 6.67 -5.85
CA TRP A 42 -8.71 6.72 -5.97
C TRP A 42 -8.21 6.32 -7.37
N GLN A 43 -9.09 6.37 -8.37
CA GLN A 43 -8.77 6.18 -9.78
C GLN A 43 -8.13 7.42 -10.42
N ASN A 44 -8.13 8.58 -9.75
CA ASN A 44 -7.41 9.77 -10.19
C ASN A 44 -6.92 10.55 -8.96
N VAL A 45 -5.64 10.39 -8.62
CA VAL A 45 -5.02 11.06 -7.49
C VAL A 45 -3.94 12.01 -8.01
N THR A 46 -4.11 13.31 -7.76
CA THR A 46 -3.08 14.30 -8.07
C THR A 46 -1.95 14.21 -7.06
N LEU A 47 -0.73 14.00 -7.52
CA LEU A 47 0.46 13.98 -6.69
C LEU A 47 1.22 15.30 -6.81
N PRO A 48 1.92 15.72 -5.74
CA PRO A 48 2.74 16.92 -5.78
C PRO A 48 3.88 16.79 -6.80
N ASP A 49 4.15 17.87 -7.52
CA ASP A 49 5.23 17.96 -8.51
C ASP A 49 6.56 17.44 -7.97
N TYR A 50 7.33 16.77 -8.82
CA TYR A 50 8.61 16.18 -8.45
C TYR A 50 9.75 16.73 -9.30
N GLY A 51 10.79 17.28 -8.66
CA GLY A 51 12.00 17.76 -9.34
C GLY A 51 13.26 17.05 -8.85
N LEU A 52 14.03 16.47 -9.78
CA LEU A 52 15.40 16.03 -9.53
C LEU A 52 16.37 17.22 -9.64
N PRO A 53 17.43 17.30 -8.80
CA PRO A 53 18.46 18.34 -8.92
C PRO A 53 19.12 18.42 -10.30
N SER A 54 19.09 17.34 -11.07
CA SER A 54 19.76 17.21 -12.38
C SER A 54 18.81 17.10 -13.58
N THR A 55 17.51 17.42 -13.44
CA THR A 55 16.42 17.07 -14.38
C THR A 55 16.25 15.55 -14.55
N PRO A 56 15.03 14.99 -14.60
CA PRO A 56 13.71 15.57 -14.94
C PRO A 56 12.98 16.30 -13.80
N VAL A 57 12.01 17.14 -14.22
CA VAL A 57 10.94 17.66 -13.37
C VAL A 57 9.62 17.13 -13.93
N PHE A 58 8.74 16.66 -13.06
CA PHE A 58 7.41 16.13 -13.38
C PHE A 58 6.39 17.08 -12.77
N ILE A 59 5.64 17.76 -13.64
CA ILE A 59 4.68 18.80 -13.26
C ILE A 59 3.27 18.32 -13.58
N GLY A 60 2.34 18.50 -12.65
CA GLY A 60 0.94 18.12 -12.82
C GLY A 60 0.78 16.61 -12.92
N VAL A 61 1.23 15.87 -11.90
CA VAL A 61 1.19 14.40 -11.89
C VAL A 61 -0.17 13.91 -11.43
N SER A 62 -0.84 13.09 -12.23
CA SER A 62 -2.07 12.39 -11.88
C SER A 62 -1.87 10.88 -12.00
N MET A 63 -2.10 10.15 -10.91
CA MET A 63 -2.07 8.69 -10.89
C MET A 63 -3.46 8.11 -11.10
N ALA A 64 -3.56 7.09 -11.95
CA ALA A 64 -4.75 6.33 -12.22
C ALA A 64 -4.52 4.82 -12.07
N ASP A 65 -5.64 4.10 -11.94
CA ASP A 65 -5.71 2.63 -11.94
C ASP A 65 -5.02 1.93 -10.75
N MET A 66 -5.09 2.52 -9.56
CA MET A 66 -4.54 1.93 -8.31
C MET A 66 -5.42 0.82 -7.69
N ALA A 67 -6.49 0.39 -8.38
CA ALA A 67 -7.57 -0.41 -7.78
C ALA A 67 -7.27 -1.91 -7.64
N THR A 68 -6.14 -2.39 -8.17
CA THR A 68 -5.81 -3.81 -8.17
C THR A 68 -4.58 -4.04 -7.31
N ILE A 69 -4.80 -4.44 -6.07
CA ILE A 69 -3.75 -4.85 -5.14
C ILE A 69 -3.89 -6.36 -4.91
N GLU A 70 -2.77 -7.07 -5.04
CA GLU A 70 -2.68 -8.50 -4.75
C GLU A 70 -1.51 -8.79 -3.81
N ARG A 71 -1.55 -9.88 -3.05
CA ARG A 71 -0.42 -10.28 -2.21
C ARG A 71 0.60 -10.99 -3.07
N THR A 72 1.87 -10.59 -2.96
CA THR A 72 2.97 -11.17 -3.77
C THR A 72 4.05 -11.84 -2.93
N GLY A 73 3.88 -11.92 -1.62
CA GLY A 73 4.81 -12.57 -0.71
C GLY A 73 4.16 -13.02 0.61
N PRO A 74 4.92 -13.74 1.47
CA PRO A 74 4.42 -14.17 2.77
C PRO A 74 4.16 -12.97 3.68
N CYS A 75 3.18 -13.12 4.58
CA CYS A 75 2.93 -12.16 5.64
C CYS A 75 3.84 -12.46 6.84
N GLU A 76 4.35 -11.41 7.48
CA GLU A 76 5.09 -11.47 8.74
C GLU A 76 4.23 -10.85 9.84
N MET A 77 4.19 -11.49 11.02
CA MET A 77 3.45 -10.97 12.16
C MET A 77 4.22 -11.16 13.45
N TRP A 78 4.25 -10.13 14.27
CA TRP A 78 4.92 -10.14 15.57
C TRP A 78 4.18 -9.26 16.58
N ALA A 79 4.20 -9.67 17.85
CA ALA A 79 3.69 -8.85 18.93
C ALA A 79 4.76 -7.84 19.38
N GLU A 80 4.33 -6.61 19.66
CA GLU A 80 5.15 -5.61 20.35
C GLU A 80 4.47 -5.28 21.68
N GLY A 81 5.00 -5.86 22.76
CA GLY A 81 4.35 -5.81 24.07
C GLY A 81 3.03 -6.60 24.11
N ILE A 82 2.15 -6.23 25.05
CA ILE A 82 0.91 -6.97 25.36
C ILE A 82 -0.32 -6.37 24.63
N HIS A 83 -0.17 -5.16 24.07
CA HIS A 83 -1.30 -4.38 23.55
C HIS A 83 -1.19 -4.07 22.06
N SER A 84 -0.18 -4.60 21.38
CA SER A 84 -0.06 -4.40 19.94
C SER A 84 0.46 -5.60 19.18
N LEU A 85 -0.14 -5.82 18.02
CA LEU A 85 0.22 -6.84 17.04
C LEU A 85 0.58 -6.13 15.74
N ASN A 86 1.76 -6.39 15.22
CA ASN A 86 2.22 -5.83 13.96
C ASN A 86 2.09 -6.89 12.87
N LEU A 87 1.65 -6.45 11.70
CA LEU A 87 1.52 -7.23 10.48
C LEU A 87 2.28 -6.50 9.36
N LYS A 88 3.11 -7.23 8.63
CA LYS A 88 3.82 -6.76 7.45
C LYS A 88 3.52 -7.70 6.29
N PHE A 89 3.22 -7.16 5.13
CA PHE A 89 2.99 -7.95 3.93
C PHE A 89 3.43 -7.20 2.68
N THR A 90 3.74 -7.96 1.64
CA THR A 90 4.12 -7.41 0.33
C THR A 90 2.93 -7.48 -0.61
N ILE A 91 2.65 -6.36 -1.26
CA ILE A 91 1.61 -6.25 -2.26
C ILE A 91 2.21 -5.98 -3.64
N GLY A 92 1.65 -6.63 -4.65
CA GLY A 92 1.75 -6.26 -6.05
C GLY A 92 0.64 -5.26 -6.39
N LEU A 93 0.98 -4.33 -7.26
CA LEU A 93 0.03 -3.38 -7.84
C LEU A 93 -0.19 -3.77 -9.29
N GLY A 94 -1.44 -3.70 -9.74
CA GLY A 94 -1.78 -3.81 -11.16
C GLY A 94 -1.10 -2.74 -12.00
N THR A 95 -1.36 -2.77 -13.31
CA THR A 95 -0.82 -1.74 -14.22
C THR A 95 -1.31 -0.36 -13.78
N MET A 96 -0.41 0.46 -13.27
CA MET A 96 -0.70 1.84 -12.89
C MET A 96 -0.36 2.76 -14.05
N LYS A 97 -1.10 3.86 -14.14
CA LYS A 97 -0.87 4.91 -15.12
C LYS A 97 -0.59 6.22 -14.40
N ALA A 98 0.46 6.93 -14.80
CA ALA A 98 0.67 8.32 -14.40
C ALA A 98 0.59 9.22 -15.63
N ASP A 99 -0.36 10.14 -15.64
CA ASP A 99 -0.40 11.22 -16.61
C ASP A 99 0.30 12.45 -16.00
N ILE A 100 1.26 13.02 -16.73
CA ILE A 100 2.08 14.15 -16.30
C ILE A 100 1.87 15.27 -17.32
N GLU A 101 1.41 16.43 -16.86
CA GLU A 101 1.15 17.58 -17.73
C GLU A 101 2.41 18.05 -18.48
N TYR A 102 3.56 18.06 -17.81
CA TYR A 102 4.80 18.51 -18.43
C TYR A 102 6.06 17.89 -17.83
N VAL A 103 6.93 17.39 -18.70
CA VAL A 103 8.31 16.97 -18.37
C VAL A 103 9.29 17.72 -19.28
N PRO A 104 10.07 18.72 -18.77
CA PRO A 104 10.88 19.60 -19.61
C PRO A 104 11.88 18.87 -20.52
N VAL A 105 12.53 17.83 -20.02
CA VAL A 105 13.52 17.05 -20.79
C VAL A 105 12.90 16.19 -21.90
N MET A 106 11.61 15.88 -21.77
CA MET A 106 10.84 15.19 -22.81
C MET A 106 10.09 16.17 -23.73
N GLY A 107 9.97 17.44 -23.33
CA GLY A 107 9.45 18.52 -24.16
C GLY A 107 7.93 18.59 -24.25
N GLY A 108 7.20 18.00 -23.29
CA GLY A 108 5.75 17.98 -23.33
C GLY A 108 5.11 17.08 -22.27
N PRO A 109 3.80 16.79 -22.41
CA PRO A 109 3.11 15.83 -21.56
C PRO A 109 3.66 14.43 -21.74
N VAL A 110 3.55 13.65 -20.68
CA VAL A 110 4.07 12.28 -20.61
C VAL A 110 3.06 11.41 -19.89
N THR A 111 2.80 10.23 -20.44
CA THR A 111 2.13 9.14 -19.72
C THR A 111 3.18 8.09 -19.35
N LEU A 112 3.26 7.71 -18.08
CA LEU A 112 4.04 6.57 -17.62
C LEU A 112 3.11 5.38 -17.34
N LEU A 113 3.38 4.25 -17.98
CA LEU A 113 2.74 2.97 -17.65
C LEU A 113 3.69 2.16 -16.79
N MET A 114 3.24 1.76 -15.60
CA MET A 114 4.03 1.04 -14.61
C MET A 114 3.47 -0.38 -14.45
N GLU A 115 4.25 -1.37 -14.86
CA GLU A 115 3.84 -2.77 -14.83
C GLU A 115 4.73 -3.58 -13.88
N GLY A 116 4.12 -4.26 -12.91
CA GLY A 116 4.84 -5.05 -11.90
C GLY A 116 5.36 -4.22 -10.73
N ALA A 117 4.70 -3.11 -10.41
CA ALA A 117 5.01 -2.34 -9.21
C ALA A 117 4.66 -3.12 -7.94
N SER A 118 5.40 -2.88 -6.86
CA SER A 118 5.16 -3.52 -5.57
C SER A 118 5.51 -2.62 -4.39
N ALA A 119 4.87 -2.89 -3.26
CA ALA A 119 5.09 -2.18 -2.01
C ALA A 119 5.05 -3.14 -0.82
N ILE A 120 5.75 -2.77 0.25
CA ILE A 120 5.61 -3.39 1.58
C ILE A 120 4.68 -2.51 2.40
N VAL A 121 3.70 -3.12 3.03
CA VAL A 121 2.73 -2.46 3.90
C VAL A 121 2.90 -2.96 5.32
N GLY A 122 2.98 -2.03 6.27
CA GLY A 122 2.98 -2.28 7.69
C GLY A 122 1.67 -1.81 8.32
N VAL A 123 1.06 -2.67 9.12
CA VAL A 123 -0.16 -2.41 9.86
C VAL A 123 0.02 -2.83 11.31
N LYS A 124 -0.46 -2.02 12.23
CA LYS A 124 -0.44 -2.27 13.67
C LYS A 124 -1.86 -2.32 14.21
N PHE A 125 -2.22 -3.43 14.81
CA PHE A 125 -3.47 -3.59 15.54
C PHE A 125 -3.23 -3.22 17.00
N VAL A 126 -3.90 -2.17 17.46
CA VAL A 126 -3.75 -1.62 18.81
C VAL A 126 -5.05 -1.81 19.58
N LYS A 127 -4.93 -2.22 20.85
CA LYS A 127 -6.06 -2.24 21.76
C LYS A 127 -6.07 -0.98 22.62
N GLU A 128 -6.80 0.06 22.21
CA GLU A 128 -6.84 1.34 22.95
C GLU A 128 -7.47 1.19 24.35
N ASN A 129 -8.41 0.26 24.54
CA ASN A 129 -8.97 -0.04 25.86
C ASN A 129 -8.92 -1.55 26.18
N PRO A 130 -8.14 -1.99 27.18
CA PRO A 130 -8.04 -3.41 27.54
C PRO A 130 -9.37 -4.02 28.04
N LYS A 131 -10.37 -3.20 28.37
CA LYS A 131 -11.70 -3.63 28.82
C LYS A 131 -12.76 -3.71 27.72
N LYS A 132 -12.51 -3.21 26.51
CA LYS A 132 -13.37 -3.40 25.33
C LYS A 132 -12.83 -4.52 24.45
N ILE A 133 -13.68 -5.08 23.59
CA ILE A 133 -13.28 -6.07 22.57
C ILE A 133 -12.65 -5.38 21.35
N ASP A 134 -12.99 -4.10 21.13
CA ASP A 134 -12.58 -3.33 19.96
C ASP A 134 -11.04 -3.23 19.85
N CYS A 135 -10.53 -3.57 18.67
CA CYS A 135 -9.19 -3.23 18.22
C CYS A 135 -9.25 -2.11 17.18
N ASP A 136 -8.19 -1.32 17.13
CA ASP A 136 -8.02 -0.27 16.13
C ASP A 136 -6.87 -0.63 15.21
N THR A 137 -7.11 -0.47 13.92
CA THR A 137 -6.07 -0.58 12.89
C THR A 137 -5.34 0.76 12.80
N LYS A 138 -4.02 0.71 12.92
CA LYS A 138 -3.11 1.81 12.63
C LYS A 138 -2.26 1.41 11.44
N TRP A 139 -2.35 2.15 10.35
CA TRP A 139 -1.51 1.95 9.18
C TRP A 139 -0.15 2.59 9.44
N ASP A 140 0.87 1.77 9.60
CA ASP A 140 2.19 2.20 10.09
C ASP A 140 3.02 2.80 8.95
N TYR A 141 3.16 2.07 7.83
CA TYR A 141 3.87 2.55 6.65
C TYR A 141 3.44 1.85 5.36
N ILE A 142 3.68 2.53 4.25
CA ILE A 142 3.70 1.97 2.89
C ILE A 142 5.07 2.32 2.32
N ASN A 143 5.78 1.32 1.81
CA ASN A 143 7.10 1.46 1.23
C ASN A 143 7.13 0.80 -0.16
N ILE A 144 7.00 1.61 -1.20
CA ILE A 144 7.17 1.20 -2.60
C ILE A 144 8.57 0.61 -2.76
N GLN A 145 8.63 -0.64 -3.21
CA GLN A 145 9.89 -1.35 -3.47
C GLN A 145 10.34 -1.15 -4.91
N THR A 146 9.41 -1.19 -5.85
CA THR A 146 9.67 -1.02 -7.28
C THR A 146 8.44 -0.46 -7.98
N LEU A 147 8.66 0.28 -9.07
CA LEU A 147 7.61 0.66 -10.03
C LEU A 147 7.50 -0.35 -11.19
N GLY A 148 8.30 -1.42 -11.14
CA GLY A 148 8.38 -2.40 -12.23
C GLY A 148 8.92 -1.79 -13.51
N ASN A 149 8.40 -2.23 -14.65
CA ASN A 149 8.74 -1.65 -15.95
C ASN A 149 7.94 -0.37 -16.15
N VAL A 150 8.64 0.77 -16.20
CA VAL A 150 8.02 2.08 -16.41
C VAL A 150 8.20 2.49 -17.87
N THR A 151 7.17 2.27 -18.69
CA THR A 151 7.17 2.64 -20.11
C THR A 151 6.70 4.08 -20.29
N VAL A 152 7.45 4.86 -21.06
CA VAL A 152 7.16 6.26 -21.35
C VAL A 152 6.34 6.36 -22.63
N HIS A 153 5.26 7.14 -22.59
CA HIS A 153 4.48 7.53 -23.76
C HIS A 153 4.45 9.05 -23.88
N THR A 154 4.93 9.56 -25.02
CA THR A 154 5.02 11.01 -25.26
C THR A 154 5.10 11.32 -26.75
N SER A 155 4.85 12.57 -27.13
CA SER A 155 5.02 13.02 -28.52
C SER A 155 6.49 13.03 -28.98
N ASN A 156 7.43 13.04 -28.03
CA ASN A 156 8.85 13.02 -28.32
C ASN A 156 9.35 11.59 -28.60
N LYS A 157 9.55 11.27 -29.88
CA LYS A 157 10.02 9.95 -30.36
C LYS A 157 11.36 9.50 -29.77
N LEU A 158 12.15 10.41 -29.20
CA LEU A 158 13.38 10.03 -28.50
C LEU A 158 13.08 9.23 -27.22
N TYR A 159 11.93 9.43 -26.60
CA TYR A 159 11.55 8.81 -25.33
C TYR A 159 10.33 7.89 -25.42
N ASP A 160 9.46 8.12 -26.41
CA ASP A 160 8.25 7.32 -26.61
C ASP A 160 8.55 5.81 -26.76
N GLY A 161 7.80 4.99 -26.04
CA GLY A 161 7.94 3.54 -25.97
C GLY A 161 9.18 3.04 -25.23
N LYS A 162 9.98 3.92 -24.61
CA LYS A 162 11.19 3.52 -23.87
C LYS A 162 10.92 3.30 -22.40
N ILE A 163 11.76 2.46 -21.79
CA ILE A 163 11.78 2.27 -20.35
C ILE A 163 12.47 3.46 -19.68
N LEU A 164 11.85 3.98 -18.62
CA LEU A 164 12.41 5.03 -17.80
C LEU A 164 13.68 4.53 -17.10
N PRO A 165 14.79 5.29 -17.13
CA PRO A 165 16.03 4.85 -16.48
C PRO A 165 15.87 4.58 -14.98
N ASP A 166 16.57 3.58 -14.46
CA ASP A 166 16.53 3.20 -13.04
C ASP A 166 16.84 4.37 -12.09
N THR A 167 17.74 5.26 -12.51
CA THR A 167 18.07 6.47 -11.75
C THR A 167 16.85 7.35 -11.50
N TRP A 168 15.90 7.42 -12.43
CA TRP A 168 14.70 8.23 -12.31
C TRP A 168 13.61 7.49 -11.54
N THR A 169 13.43 6.19 -11.80
CA THR A 169 12.46 5.36 -11.06
C THR A 169 12.82 5.27 -9.58
N ASN A 170 14.09 5.04 -9.23
CA ASN A 170 14.55 5.00 -7.83
C ASN A 170 14.35 6.34 -7.10
N ALA A 171 14.50 7.44 -7.83
CA ALA A 171 14.32 8.77 -7.25
C ALA A 171 12.83 9.11 -7.05
N LEU A 172 11.96 8.71 -8.00
CA LEU A 172 10.50 8.76 -7.86
C LEU A 172 10.03 7.92 -6.68
N ILE A 173 10.53 6.68 -6.53
CA ILE A 173 10.24 5.80 -5.39
C ILE A 173 10.60 6.50 -4.08
N SER A 174 11.82 7.03 -3.98
CA SER A 174 12.29 7.74 -2.78
C SER A 174 11.42 8.95 -2.45
N TYR A 175 11.00 9.70 -3.46
CA TYR A 175 10.13 10.86 -3.28
C TYR A 175 8.73 10.47 -2.81
N TYR A 176 8.08 9.52 -3.46
CA TYR A 176 6.72 9.12 -3.10
C TYR A 176 6.66 8.38 -1.77
N ASN A 177 7.66 7.56 -1.43
CA ASN A 177 7.78 7.00 -0.08
C ASN A 177 7.87 8.10 0.97
N ARG A 178 8.57 9.20 0.70
CA ARG A 178 8.59 10.35 1.61
C ARG A 178 7.20 11.01 1.71
N ILE A 179 6.52 11.25 0.59
CA ILE A 179 5.19 11.88 0.59
C ILE A 179 4.15 11.03 1.32
N LEU A 180 4.09 9.72 1.04
CA LEU A 180 3.13 8.78 1.63
C LEU A 180 3.29 8.64 3.16
N ASN A 181 4.50 8.86 3.67
CA ASN A 181 4.81 8.73 5.11
C ASN A 181 4.93 10.08 5.84
N LEU A 182 4.75 11.21 5.14
CA LEU A 182 4.63 12.53 5.78
C LEU A 182 3.17 12.81 6.16
N LYS A 183 2.94 13.57 7.24
CA LYS A 183 1.60 14.02 7.63
C LYS A 183 1.03 14.99 6.59
N GLY A 184 -0.17 14.71 6.08
CA GLY A 184 -0.79 15.46 4.98
C GLY A 184 -1.91 14.65 4.31
N GLU A 185 -2.50 15.18 3.24
CA GLU A 185 -3.64 14.57 2.53
C GLU A 185 -3.33 13.15 2.01
N PHE A 186 -2.11 12.92 1.53
CA PHE A 186 -1.62 11.63 1.02
C PHE A 186 -0.95 10.75 2.08
N SER A 187 -1.03 11.14 3.36
CA SER A 187 -0.40 10.41 4.43
C SER A 187 -1.10 9.08 4.69
N ILE A 188 -0.32 8.03 4.86
CA ILE A 188 -0.84 6.74 5.30
C ILE A 188 -1.59 6.85 6.64
N SER A 189 -1.20 7.78 7.52
CA SER A 189 -1.91 7.99 8.79
C SER A 189 -3.36 8.45 8.63
N ASN A 190 -3.74 9.00 7.46
CA ASN A 190 -5.15 9.32 7.19
C ASN A 190 -5.99 8.05 6.98
N LEU A 191 -5.38 6.93 6.56
CA LEU A 191 -6.08 5.65 6.40
C LEU A 191 -6.64 5.14 7.73
N ASP A 192 -6.02 5.46 8.87
CA ASP A 192 -6.54 5.11 10.21
C ASP A 192 -7.99 5.57 10.41
N SER A 193 -8.33 6.74 9.89
CA SER A 193 -9.66 7.33 10.01
C SER A 193 -10.67 6.82 8.97
N LEU A 194 -10.15 6.26 7.87
CA LEU A 194 -10.93 5.87 6.71
C LEU A 194 -11.21 4.37 6.65
N PHE A 195 -10.29 3.55 7.16
CA PHE A 195 -10.35 2.10 7.03
C PHE A 195 -9.75 1.39 8.24
N ASN A 196 -10.64 0.83 9.07
CA ASN A 196 -10.27 -0.01 10.20
C ASN A 196 -10.57 -1.48 9.88
N ILE A 197 -9.53 -2.28 9.69
CA ILE A 197 -9.61 -3.73 9.41
C ILE A 197 -10.36 -4.47 10.53
N CYS A 198 -10.20 -4.05 11.77
CA CYS A 198 -10.89 -4.64 12.93
C CYS A 198 -12.42 -4.55 12.86
N ASN A 199 -12.96 -3.63 12.05
CA ASN A 199 -14.40 -3.43 11.88
C ASN A 199 -14.97 -4.19 10.69
N ILE A 200 -14.13 -4.91 9.94
CA ILE A 200 -14.61 -5.74 8.82
C ILE A 200 -15.33 -6.95 9.42
N PRO A 201 -16.64 -7.11 9.16
CA PRO A 201 -17.37 -8.26 9.68
C PRO A 201 -16.74 -9.53 9.12
N ASP A 202 -16.48 -10.47 10.02
CA ASP A 202 -15.92 -11.77 9.65
C ASP A 202 -17.00 -12.52 8.86
N ASN A 203 -16.92 -12.50 7.53
CA ASN A 203 -17.79 -13.31 6.66
C ASN A 203 -17.33 -14.79 6.70
N SER A 204 -17.00 -15.30 7.88
CA SER A 204 -16.65 -16.68 8.16
C SER A 204 -17.88 -17.59 8.31
N THR A 205 -19.08 -17.10 7.95
CA THR A 205 -20.25 -17.97 7.77
C THR A 205 -20.39 -18.31 6.28
N PRO A 206 -20.18 -19.57 5.86
CA PRO A 206 -20.64 -20.01 4.54
C PRO A 206 -22.16 -19.79 4.50
N MET A 207 -22.66 -19.13 3.46
CA MET A 207 -24.09 -19.18 3.17
C MET A 207 -24.45 -20.63 2.86
N ASN A 208 -25.13 -21.29 3.80
CA ASN A 208 -25.92 -22.50 3.55
C ASN A 208 -27.14 -22.15 2.69
#